data_AF-A0A380H9Q6-F1
#
_entry.id   AF-A0A380H9Q6-F1
#
_cell.length_a   1.000
_cell.length_b   1.000
_cell.length_c   1.000
_cell.angle_alpha   90.00
_cell.angle_beta   90.00
_cell.angle_gamma   90.00
#
_symmetry.space_group_name_H-M   'P 1'
#
loop_
_entity.id
_entity.type
_entity.pdbx_description
1 polymer ?
#
loop_
_entity_poly.entity_id
_entity_poly.type
_entity_poly.pdbx_seq_one_letter_code
_entity_poly.pdbx_strand_id
1 'polypeptide(L)'
;MMAKMGISTVQSYQGAQIFEAIGLSQKVIDQYFTGTQSKLSGISIEQIDEENKARQSGASDYLESGSTFQWRQQGQHHAFNPRIIFLLQHACRDNNYELFKEFSEEVNFKRIDHIRHLLGFKPQRAIDISRVEPASEIVKRFNTGAMSYGSISAEAHETLAQAMNQIGGKSNSGEGGEDPSRYETQKDGSNKISAIKQVASGRFGATSDYLQHAREIQIKVAQGAKPGEGGSVT
;
A
#
# COMPACT_ATOMS: atom_id res chain seq x y z
N MET A 1 18.60 6.68 8.15
CA MET A 1 18.42 7.51 6.93
C MET A 1 19.56 7.32 5.95
N MET A 2 20.81 7.69 6.27
CA MET A 2 21.96 7.55 5.34
C MET A 2 22.16 6.12 4.81
N ALA A 3 22.10 5.12 5.70
CA ALA A 3 22.25 3.71 5.33
C ALA A 3 21.20 3.21 4.33
N LYS A 4 20.02 3.84 4.25
CA LYS A 4 18.96 3.50 3.28
C LYS A 4 19.43 3.67 1.83
N MET A 5 20.43 4.53 1.64
CA MET A 5 21.01 4.89 0.35
C MET A 5 22.46 4.43 0.22
N GLY A 6 22.93 3.57 1.15
CA GLY A 6 24.31 3.08 1.17
C GLY A 6 25.36 4.13 1.57
N ILE A 7 24.97 5.26 2.15
CA ILE A 7 25.90 6.33 2.55
C ILE A 7 26.39 6.06 3.97
N SER A 8 27.72 5.98 4.13
CA SER A 8 28.37 5.63 5.41
C SER A 8 28.87 6.84 6.21
N THR A 9 28.98 8.04 5.63
CA THR A 9 29.52 9.22 6.32
C THR A 9 28.55 10.40 6.27
N VAL A 10 28.48 11.15 7.37
CA VAL A 10 27.68 12.38 7.45
C VAL A 10 28.25 13.45 6.52
N GLN A 11 29.57 13.52 6.37
CA GLN A 11 30.23 14.49 5.48
C GLN A 11 29.78 14.32 4.02
N SER A 12 29.61 13.09 3.53
CA SER A 12 29.10 12.84 2.18
C SER A 12 27.58 13.05 2.08
N TYR A 13 26.84 12.92 3.19
CA TYR A 13 25.39 13.13 3.21
C TYR A 13 25.03 14.63 3.28
N GLN A 14 25.85 15.42 3.95
CA GLN A 14 25.62 16.84 4.15
C GLN A 14 25.59 17.58 2.80
N GLY A 15 24.49 18.28 2.52
CA GLY A 15 24.31 19.02 1.27
C GLY A 15 24.00 18.15 0.04
N ALA A 16 24.01 16.82 0.16
CA ALA A 16 23.75 15.92 -0.98
C ALA A 16 22.28 15.89 -1.44
N GLN A 17 21.36 16.49 -0.67
CA GLN A 17 19.93 16.60 -1.00
C GLN A 17 19.29 15.25 -1.40
N ILE A 18 19.52 14.21 -0.59
CA ILE A 18 18.98 12.85 -0.83
C ILE A 18 17.50 12.77 -0.43
N PHE A 19 16.69 13.63 -1.04
CA PHE A 19 15.26 13.80 -0.82
C PHE A 19 14.56 14.09 -2.15
N GLU A 20 13.27 13.78 -2.22
CA GLU A 20 12.38 14.24 -3.28
C GLU A 20 11.32 15.14 -2.65
N ALA A 21 11.14 16.33 -3.23
CA ALA A 21 10.11 17.26 -2.80
C ALA A 21 8.81 16.96 -3.57
N ILE A 22 7.70 16.93 -2.85
CA ILE A 22 6.35 16.78 -3.43
C ILE A 22 5.49 17.90 -2.84
N GLY A 23 4.88 18.71 -3.71
CA GLY A 23 3.96 19.77 -3.29
C GLY A 23 4.63 21.09 -2.89
N LEU A 24 5.92 21.28 -3.16
CA LEU A 24 6.59 22.59 -3.05
C LEU A 24 6.70 23.23 -4.42
N SER A 25 6.45 24.54 -4.52
CA SER A 25 6.56 25.25 -5.79
C SER A 25 7.99 25.21 -6.35
N GLN A 26 8.12 25.18 -7.67
CA GLN A 26 9.44 25.19 -8.32
C GLN A 26 10.28 26.41 -7.91
N LYS A 27 9.65 27.59 -7.74
CA LYS A 27 10.33 28.81 -7.27
C LYS A 27 10.98 28.63 -5.90
N VAL A 28 10.28 27.98 -4.96
CA VAL A 28 10.81 27.68 -3.62
C VAL A 28 11.99 26.71 -3.73
N ILE A 29 11.87 25.68 -4.56
CA ILE A 29 12.96 24.73 -4.81
C ILE A 29 14.18 25.44 -5.40
N ASP A 30 14.00 26.23 -6.45
CA ASP A 30 15.11 26.89 -7.15
C ASP A 30 15.86 27.87 -6.25
N GLN A 31 15.16 28.56 -5.34
CA GLN A 31 15.76 29.56 -4.46
C GLN A 31 16.36 28.99 -3.17
N TYR A 32 15.73 27.99 -2.56
CA TYR A 32 16.10 27.51 -1.21
C TYR A 32 16.66 26.09 -1.18
N PHE A 33 16.36 25.27 -2.19
CA PHE A 33 16.73 23.85 -2.25
C PHE A 33 17.22 23.47 -3.65
N THR A 34 18.02 24.36 -4.28
CA THR A 34 18.43 24.26 -5.67
C THR A 34 19.03 22.88 -5.95
N GLY A 35 18.53 22.18 -6.97
CA GLY A 35 18.96 20.82 -7.33
C GLY A 35 18.08 19.68 -6.79
N THR A 36 17.18 19.95 -5.83
CA THR A 36 16.26 18.94 -5.31
C THR A 36 15.20 18.58 -6.34
N GLN A 37 14.94 17.28 -6.54
CA GLN A 37 13.92 16.82 -7.48
C GLN A 37 12.52 17.14 -6.99
N SER A 38 11.68 17.70 -7.87
CA SER A 38 10.26 17.96 -7.62
C SER A 38 9.46 17.73 -8.90
N LYS A 39 8.70 16.62 -8.97
CA LYS A 39 7.86 16.30 -10.14
C LYS A 39 6.47 16.90 -10.06
N LEU A 40 6.01 17.17 -8.84
CA LEU A 40 4.72 17.77 -8.57
C LEU A 40 4.94 19.06 -7.78
N SER A 41 4.92 20.18 -8.49
CA SER A 41 4.96 21.52 -7.91
C SER A 41 3.75 21.73 -6.99
N GLY A 42 3.85 22.69 -6.06
CA GLY A 42 2.74 23.02 -5.18
C GLY A 42 2.87 24.40 -4.55
N ILE A 43 2.87 24.45 -3.22
CA ILE A 43 2.68 25.69 -2.46
C ILE A 43 3.85 26.67 -2.59
N SER A 44 3.50 27.94 -2.59
CA SER A 44 4.41 29.10 -2.63
C SER A 44 5.00 29.42 -1.25
N ILE A 45 5.99 30.31 -1.21
CA ILE A 45 6.61 30.74 0.07
C ILE A 45 5.59 31.52 0.92
N GLU A 46 4.70 32.27 0.28
CA GLU A 46 3.65 33.04 0.94
C GLU A 46 2.63 32.11 1.62
N GLN A 47 2.24 31.01 0.96
CA GLN A 47 1.34 30.01 1.53
C GLN A 47 1.99 29.24 2.69
N ILE A 48 3.29 28.95 2.60
CA ILE A 48 4.05 28.34 3.71
C ILE A 48 4.04 29.28 4.93
N ASP A 49 4.27 30.57 4.72
CA ASP A 49 4.24 31.58 5.79
C ASP A 49 2.84 31.73 6.41
N GLU A 50 1.79 31.76 5.60
CA GLU A 50 0.40 31.80 6.06
C GLU A 50 0.05 30.60 6.93
N GLU A 51 0.35 29.37 6.49
CA GLU A 51 0.14 28.16 7.28
C GLU A 51 0.93 28.17 8.59
N ASN A 52 2.19 28.62 8.56
CA ASN A 52 3.03 28.69 9.74
C ASN A 52 2.46 29.66 10.80
N LYS A 53 1.99 30.84 10.37
CA LYS A 53 1.35 31.82 11.26
C LYS A 53 0.05 31.28 11.86
N ALA A 54 -0.78 30.61 11.08
CA ALA A 54 -2.02 30.01 11.55
C ALA A 54 -1.79 28.97 12.68
N ARG A 55 -0.67 28.22 12.63
CA ARG A 55 -0.31 27.26 13.68
C ARG A 55 0.16 27.93 14.97
N GLN A 56 0.68 29.15 14.90
CA GLN A 56 1.19 29.89 16.06
C GLN A 56 0.08 30.66 16.81
N SER A 57 -1.07 30.91 16.19
CA SER A 57 -2.16 31.68 16.80
C SER A 57 -3.00 30.94 17.85
N GLY A 58 -2.83 29.62 17.99
CA GLY A 58 -3.52 28.81 18.99
C GLY A 58 -2.79 28.80 20.33
N ALA A 59 -3.08 29.76 21.21
CA ALA A 59 -2.59 29.71 22.58
C ALA A 59 -3.40 28.68 23.39
N SER A 60 -2.86 27.47 23.53
CA SER A 60 -3.39 26.44 24.43
C SER A 60 -2.27 25.99 25.36
N ASP A 61 -2.58 25.87 26.65
CA ASP A 61 -1.65 25.35 27.67
C ASP A 61 -1.35 23.85 27.48
N TYR A 62 -2.15 23.17 26.66
CA TYR A 62 -2.03 21.74 26.37
C TYR A 62 -1.89 21.46 24.87
N LEU A 63 -1.10 20.44 24.54
CA LEU A 63 -1.01 19.91 23.17
C LEU A 63 -2.32 19.22 22.78
N GLU A 64 -2.74 19.42 21.54
CA GLU A 64 -3.80 18.60 20.97
C GLU A 64 -3.39 17.13 20.96
N SER A 65 -4.36 16.25 21.22
CA SER A 65 -4.13 14.80 21.23
C SER A 65 -3.52 14.25 19.94
N GLY A 66 -3.74 14.94 18.81
CA GLY A 66 -3.29 14.54 17.48
C GLY A 66 -3.93 13.24 17.01
N SER A 67 -3.88 12.99 15.70
CA SER A 67 -4.32 11.73 15.12
C SER A 67 -3.48 11.31 13.92
N THR A 68 -2.27 11.84 13.76
CA THR A 68 -1.45 11.58 12.57
C THR A 68 -1.13 10.09 12.39
N PHE A 69 -0.82 9.40 13.49
CA PHE A 69 -0.41 7.99 13.46
C PHE A 69 -1.55 6.99 13.64
N GLN A 70 -2.67 7.43 14.22
CA GLN A 70 -3.81 6.57 14.51
C GLN A 70 -5.09 7.37 14.41
N TRP A 71 -6.10 6.76 13.79
CA TRP A 71 -7.43 7.35 13.69
C TRP A 71 -8.00 7.68 15.08
N ARG A 72 -8.64 8.84 15.17
CA ARG A 72 -9.46 9.28 16.31
C ARG A 72 -10.72 9.95 15.78
N GLN A 73 -11.81 9.86 16.53
CA GLN A 73 -13.11 10.40 16.10
C GLN A 73 -13.08 11.91 15.82
N GLN A 74 -12.36 12.68 16.64
CA GLN A 74 -12.19 14.13 16.48
C GLN A 74 -10.84 14.49 15.82
N GLY A 75 -10.21 13.52 15.15
CA GLY A 75 -8.91 13.69 14.52
C GLY A 75 -8.99 14.10 13.05
N GLN A 76 -7.82 14.23 12.44
CA GLN A 76 -7.63 14.25 11.00
C GLN A 76 -8.28 13.02 10.35
N HIS A 77 -8.67 13.18 9.09
CA HIS A 77 -9.21 12.09 8.28
C HIS A 77 -8.17 10.99 8.04
N HIS A 78 -8.60 9.72 8.14
CA HIS A 78 -7.79 8.54 7.77
C HIS A 78 -8.49 7.77 6.66
N ALA A 79 -7.69 7.31 5.70
CA ALA A 79 -8.18 6.51 4.58
C ALA A 79 -8.83 5.19 5.03
N PHE A 80 -8.36 4.63 6.15
CA PHE A 80 -8.99 3.55 6.88
C PHE A 80 -9.59 4.11 8.17
N ASN A 81 -10.91 4.07 8.28
CA ASN A 81 -11.65 4.52 9.45
C ASN A 81 -12.78 3.51 9.77
N PRO A 82 -13.40 3.57 10.96
CA PRO A 82 -14.39 2.57 11.38
C PRO A 82 -15.56 2.39 10.39
N ARG A 83 -16.03 3.47 9.76
CA ARG A 83 -17.12 3.40 8.78
C ARG A 83 -16.69 2.62 7.54
N ILE A 84 -15.55 2.95 6.95
CA ILE A 84 -15.03 2.27 5.75
C ILE A 84 -14.78 0.78 6.03
N ILE A 85 -14.22 0.45 7.20
CA ILE A 85 -13.98 -0.93 7.63
C ILE A 85 -15.30 -1.69 7.78
N PHE A 86 -16.28 -1.08 8.46
CA PHE A 86 -17.61 -1.65 8.63
C PHE A 86 -18.28 -1.98 7.29
N LEU A 87 -18.33 -1.00 6.37
CA LEU A 87 -18.96 -1.17 5.07
C LEU A 87 -18.33 -2.32 4.28
N LEU A 88 -17.00 -2.38 4.22
CA LEU A 88 -16.30 -3.43 3.48
C LEU A 88 -16.49 -4.82 4.10
N GLN A 89 -16.38 -4.93 5.43
CA GLN A 89 -16.53 -6.21 6.13
C GLN A 89 -17.92 -6.81 5.95
N HIS A 90 -18.97 -5.99 6.09
CA HIS A 90 -20.34 -6.43 5.91
C HIS A 90 -20.66 -6.71 4.44
N ALA A 91 -20.14 -5.90 3.50
CA ALA A 91 -20.34 -6.14 2.08
C ALA A 91 -19.80 -7.51 1.66
N CYS A 92 -18.61 -7.88 2.14
CA CYS A 92 -18.01 -9.19 1.86
C CYS A 92 -18.69 -10.34 2.62
N ARG A 93 -19.02 -10.15 3.91
CA ARG A 93 -19.61 -11.20 4.74
C ARG A 93 -21.02 -11.57 4.31
N ASP A 94 -21.82 -10.55 3.97
CA ASP A 94 -23.23 -10.70 3.62
C ASP A 94 -23.44 -10.83 2.11
N ASN A 95 -22.35 -10.84 1.31
CA ASN A 95 -22.35 -10.84 -0.14
C ASN A 95 -23.24 -9.73 -0.75
N ASN A 96 -23.15 -8.52 -0.19
CA ASN A 96 -24.01 -7.40 -0.51
C ASN A 96 -23.30 -6.39 -1.41
N TYR A 97 -23.66 -6.39 -2.71
CA TYR A 97 -23.07 -5.51 -3.70
C TYR A 97 -23.43 -4.03 -3.50
N GLU A 98 -24.64 -3.72 -3.02
CA GLU A 98 -25.05 -2.33 -2.76
C GLU A 98 -24.22 -1.74 -1.62
N LEU A 99 -23.94 -2.51 -0.58
CA LEU A 99 -23.05 -2.09 0.50
C LEU A 99 -21.61 -1.91 0.02
N PHE A 100 -21.15 -2.75 -0.92
CA PHE A 100 -19.86 -2.55 -1.59
C PHE A 100 -19.84 -1.25 -2.42
N LYS A 101 -20.96 -0.90 -3.07
CA LYS A 101 -21.10 0.36 -3.81
C LYS A 101 -21.03 1.56 -2.86
N GLU A 102 -21.70 1.51 -1.71
CA GLU A 102 -21.55 2.54 -0.66
C GLU A 102 -20.11 2.69 -0.17
N PHE A 103 -19.44 1.57 0.11
CA PHE A 103 -18.01 1.55 0.44
C PHE A 103 -17.18 2.24 -0.66
N SER A 104 -17.39 1.87 -1.91
CA SER A 104 -16.62 2.39 -3.05
C SER A 104 -16.85 3.89 -3.27
N GLU A 105 -18.07 4.37 -3.04
CA GLU A 105 -18.41 5.80 -3.16
C GLU A 105 -17.67 6.63 -2.11
N GLU A 106 -17.69 6.16 -0.86
CA GLU A 106 -16.99 6.79 0.26
C GLU A 106 -15.47 6.87 0.02
N VAL A 107 -14.88 5.78 -0.50
CA VAL A 107 -13.44 5.64 -0.73
C VAL A 107 -12.94 6.42 -1.95
N ASN A 108 -13.78 6.58 -2.97
CA ASN A 108 -13.35 7.15 -4.27
C ASN A 108 -13.74 8.62 -4.45
N PHE A 109 -14.87 9.08 -3.89
CA PHE A 109 -15.43 10.39 -4.27
C PHE A 109 -15.63 11.37 -3.11
N LYS A 110 -15.66 10.91 -1.86
CA LYS A 110 -15.89 11.78 -0.68
C LYS A 110 -14.61 12.29 0.00
N ARG A 111 -13.46 12.17 -0.65
CA ARG A 111 -12.16 12.56 -0.07
C ARG A 111 -11.12 12.92 -1.13
N ILE A 112 -10.13 13.71 -0.73
CA ILE A 112 -9.02 14.18 -1.56
C ILE A 112 -7.69 13.99 -0.82
N ASP A 113 -7.40 12.76 -0.39
CA ASP A 113 -6.19 12.38 0.36
C ASP A 113 -5.10 11.70 -0.50
N HIS A 114 -5.34 11.51 -1.80
CA HIS A 114 -4.41 10.89 -2.74
C HIS A 114 -4.42 11.63 -4.08
N ILE A 115 -3.27 11.65 -4.78
CA ILE A 115 -3.12 12.32 -6.09
C ILE A 115 -4.18 11.83 -7.10
N ARG A 116 -4.53 10.54 -7.07
CA ARG A 116 -5.54 9.98 -7.99
C ARG A 116 -6.92 10.64 -7.87
N HIS A 117 -7.25 11.26 -6.72
CA HIS A 117 -8.52 11.98 -6.53
C HIS A 117 -8.56 13.32 -7.28
N LEU A 118 -7.39 13.81 -7.75
CA LEU A 118 -7.30 14.97 -8.64
C LEU A 118 -7.46 14.60 -10.11
N LEU A 119 -7.56 13.30 -10.43
CA LEU A 119 -7.69 12.79 -11.78
C LEU A 119 -9.14 12.38 -12.05
N GLY A 120 -9.62 12.68 -13.26
CA GLY A 120 -10.94 12.29 -13.72
C GLY A 120 -10.86 11.53 -15.04
N PHE A 121 -11.86 10.68 -15.29
CA PHE A 121 -12.03 10.05 -16.58
C PHE A 121 -12.63 11.04 -17.57
N LYS A 122 -12.04 11.14 -18.77
CA LYS A 122 -12.66 11.90 -19.86
C LYS A 122 -13.96 11.22 -20.27
N PRO A 123 -15.09 11.93 -20.44
CA PRO A 123 -16.32 11.34 -20.93
C PRO A 123 -16.08 10.62 -22.27
N GLN A 124 -16.61 9.40 -22.39
CA GLN A 124 -16.56 8.58 -23.60
C GLN A 124 -17.96 8.04 -23.91
N ARG A 125 -18.16 7.51 -25.13
CA ARG A 125 -19.41 6.83 -25.48
C ARG A 125 -19.56 5.56 -24.63
N ALA A 126 -20.62 5.51 -23.83
CA ALA A 126 -20.94 4.33 -23.03
C ALA A 126 -21.22 3.11 -23.94
N ILE A 127 -20.83 1.94 -23.45
CA ILE A 127 -21.17 0.64 -24.03
C ILE A 127 -22.01 -0.14 -23.02
N ASP A 128 -22.74 -1.12 -23.51
CA ASP A 128 -23.45 -2.07 -22.65
C ASP A 128 -22.46 -2.87 -21.79
N ILE A 129 -22.78 -3.10 -20.51
CA ILE A 129 -21.92 -3.82 -19.57
C ILE A 129 -21.64 -5.26 -20.01
N SER A 130 -22.56 -5.90 -20.75
CA SER A 130 -22.37 -7.24 -21.32
C SER A 130 -21.24 -7.30 -22.34
N ARG A 131 -20.81 -6.15 -22.88
CA ARG A 131 -19.67 -6.04 -23.79
C ARG A 131 -18.33 -5.84 -23.08
N VAL A 132 -18.37 -5.60 -21.76
CA VAL A 132 -17.16 -5.51 -20.94
C VAL A 132 -16.66 -6.92 -20.65
N GLU A 133 -15.35 -7.06 -20.52
CA GLU A 133 -14.72 -8.31 -20.11
C GLU A 133 -15.37 -8.86 -18.81
N PRO A 134 -15.70 -10.16 -18.75
CA PRO A 134 -16.33 -10.74 -17.55
C PRO A 134 -15.45 -10.59 -16.30
N ALA A 135 -16.11 -10.45 -15.14
CA ALA A 135 -15.42 -10.34 -13.86
C ALA A 135 -14.47 -11.53 -13.60
N SER A 136 -14.84 -12.74 -14.04
CA SER A 136 -14.01 -13.96 -13.93
C SER A 136 -12.67 -13.86 -14.65
N GLU A 137 -12.55 -13.02 -15.68
CA GLU A 137 -11.28 -12.77 -16.38
C GLU A 137 -10.54 -11.58 -15.77
N ILE A 138 -11.26 -10.54 -15.34
CA ILE A 138 -10.68 -9.37 -14.68
C ILE A 138 -9.94 -9.76 -13.41
N VAL A 139 -10.54 -10.60 -12.55
CA VAL A 139 -9.95 -11.00 -11.26
C VAL A 139 -8.63 -11.76 -11.40
N LYS A 140 -8.35 -12.37 -12.55
CA LYS A 140 -7.06 -13.04 -12.83
C LYS A 140 -5.88 -12.07 -12.86
N ARG A 141 -6.15 -10.77 -13.03
CA ARG A 141 -5.16 -9.69 -12.96
C ARG A 141 -4.87 -9.25 -11.52
N PHE A 142 -5.67 -9.69 -10.54
CA PHE A 142 -5.50 -9.32 -9.15
C PHE A 142 -4.49 -10.24 -8.47
N ASN A 143 -3.65 -9.63 -7.65
CA ASN A 143 -2.72 -10.33 -6.77
C ASN A 143 -2.98 -9.87 -5.33
N THR A 144 -2.91 -10.79 -4.37
CA THR A 144 -2.83 -10.36 -2.96
C THR A 144 -1.43 -9.83 -2.67
N GLY A 145 -1.34 -8.91 -1.70
CA GLY A 145 -0.05 -8.40 -1.23
C GLY A 145 0.84 -9.51 -0.67
N ALA A 146 2.15 -9.30 -0.74
CA ALA A 146 3.17 -10.16 -0.17
C ALA A 146 3.24 -9.96 1.35
N MET A 147 2.49 -10.77 2.11
CA MET A 147 2.46 -10.74 3.57
C MET A 147 3.09 -12.04 4.09
N SER A 148 4.12 -11.92 4.93
CA SER A 148 4.87 -13.06 5.44
C SER A 148 4.07 -13.90 6.43
N TYR A 149 4.24 -15.21 6.33
CA TYR A 149 4.03 -16.11 7.47
C TYR A 149 4.86 -15.62 8.67
N GLY A 150 4.22 -15.45 9.83
CA GLY A 150 4.80 -14.81 11.01
C GLY A 150 4.43 -13.34 11.19
N SER A 151 4.07 -12.61 10.12
CA SER A 151 3.43 -11.29 10.22
C SER A 151 1.91 -11.37 10.23
N ILE A 152 1.37 -12.42 9.63
CA ILE A 152 -0.04 -12.83 9.71
C ILE A 152 -0.10 -14.31 10.12
N SER A 153 -1.26 -14.74 10.62
CA SER A 153 -1.47 -16.13 11.03
C SER A 153 -1.45 -17.09 9.84
N ALA A 154 -1.24 -18.38 10.13
CA ALA A 154 -1.30 -19.45 9.13
C ALA A 154 -2.65 -19.46 8.41
N GLU A 155 -3.73 -19.35 9.16
CA GLU A 155 -5.10 -19.37 8.68
C GLU A 155 -5.37 -18.20 7.72
N ALA A 156 -4.91 -16.99 8.08
CA ALA A 156 -5.05 -15.82 7.21
C ALA A 156 -4.25 -15.99 5.89
N HIS A 157 -3.02 -16.49 5.99
CA HIS A 157 -2.14 -16.70 4.84
C HIS A 157 -2.70 -17.75 3.88
N GLU A 158 -3.13 -18.89 4.41
CA GLU A 158 -3.75 -19.97 3.63
C GLU A 158 -5.09 -19.57 3.03
N THR A 159 -5.91 -18.81 3.76
CA THR A 159 -7.20 -18.30 3.26
C THR A 159 -7.01 -17.45 2.01
N LEU A 160 -6.01 -16.56 2.01
CA LEU A 160 -5.69 -15.74 0.84
C LEU A 160 -5.25 -16.60 -0.34
N ALA A 161 -4.39 -17.60 -0.11
CA ALA A 161 -3.93 -18.48 -1.18
C ALA A 161 -5.08 -19.29 -1.78
N GLN A 162 -5.92 -19.90 -0.93
CA GLN A 162 -7.09 -20.64 -1.37
C GLN A 162 -8.05 -19.76 -2.18
N ALA A 163 -8.38 -18.56 -1.69
CA ALA A 163 -9.28 -17.65 -2.39
C ALA A 163 -8.74 -17.26 -3.77
N MET A 164 -7.45 -16.89 -3.87
CA MET A 164 -6.85 -16.49 -5.15
C MET A 164 -6.77 -17.65 -6.14
N ASN A 165 -6.41 -18.85 -5.67
CA ASN A 165 -6.39 -20.05 -6.50
C ASN A 165 -7.79 -20.40 -7.02
N GLN A 166 -8.83 -20.22 -6.22
CA GLN A 166 -10.22 -20.48 -6.61
C GLN A 166 -10.71 -19.52 -7.70
N ILE A 167 -10.34 -18.24 -7.63
CA ILE A 167 -10.77 -17.23 -8.61
C ILE A 167 -9.80 -17.06 -9.79
N GLY A 168 -8.71 -17.84 -9.82
CA GLY A 168 -7.70 -17.80 -10.87
C GLY A 168 -6.76 -16.58 -10.84
N GLY A 169 -6.75 -15.81 -9.76
CA GLY A 169 -5.74 -14.79 -9.50
C GLY A 169 -4.49 -15.39 -8.85
N LYS A 170 -3.64 -14.56 -8.24
CA LYS A 170 -2.40 -15.04 -7.60
C LYS A 170 -2.24 -14.52 -6.18
N SER A 171 -1.88 -15.39 -5.25
CA SER A 171 -1.37 -14.99 -3.94
C SER A 171 0.15 -15.00 -3.90
N ASN A 172 0.72 -14.27 -2.93
CA ASN A 172 2.16 -14.15 -2.74
C ASN A 172 2.56 -14.63 -1.33
N SER A 173 3.58 -15.47 -1.25
CA SER A 173 4.03 -16.07 0.02
C SER A 173 4.54 -15.07 1.06
N GLY A 174 4.97 -13.89 0.64
CA GLY A 174 5.73 -12.98 1.49
C GLY A 174 7.14 -13.51 1.80
N GLU A 175 7.85 -12.81 2.69
CA GLU A 175 9.26 -13.04 2.97
C GLU A 175 9.56 -14.29 3.83
N GLY A 176 8.54 -14.88 4.47
CA GLY A 176 8.70 -15.87 5.54
C GLY A 176 8.82 -17.33 5.09
N GLY A 177 8.88 -17.58 3.78
CA GLY A 177 8.76 -18.92 3.22
C GLY A 177 7.31 -19.41 3.14
N GLU A 178 7.15 -20.70 2.86
CA GLU A 178 5.86 -21.37 2.81
C GLU A 178 6.00 -22.80 3.33
N ASP A 179 5.00 -23.27 4.09
CA ASP A 179 4.98 -24.62 4.63
C ASP A 179 4.87 -25.66 3.49
N PRO A 180 5.77 -26.67 3.40
CA PRO A 180 5.73 -27.67 2.35
C PRO A 180 4.44 -28.51 2.29
N SER A 181 3.71 -28.66 3.40
CA SER A 181 2.41 -29.37 3.41
C SER A 181 1.36 -28.72 2.51
N ARG A 182 1.57 -27.46 2.12
CA ARG A 182 0.69 -26.73 1.19
C ARG A 182 0.92 -27.09 -0.27
N TYR A 183 2.07 -27.69 -0.60
CA TYR A 183 2.45 -28.03 -1.99
C TYR A 183 1.62 -29.18 -2.56
N GLU A 184 0.92 -29.90 -1.70
CA GLU A 184 -0.06 -30.89 -2.09
C GLU A 184 -1.48 -30.30 -2.04
N THR A 185 -2.32 -30.77 -2.95
CA THR A 185 -3.75 -30.47 -2.88
C THR A 185 -4.31 -31.09 -1.61
N GLN A 186 -5.05 -30.30 -0.85
CA GLN A 186 -5.58 -30.72 0.44
C GLN A 186 -6.69 -31.77 0.25
N LYS A 187 -7.01 -32.51 1.33
CA LYS A 187 -8.02 -33.58 1.28
C LYS A 187 -9.41 -33.10 0.83
N ASP A 188 -9.73 -31.83 1.08
CA ASP A 188 -10.99 -31.19 0.66
C ASP A 188 -10.93 -30.62 -0.78
N GLY A 189 -9.82 -30.85 -1.50
CA GLY A 189 -9.58 -30.33 -2.84
C GLY A 189 -9.07 -28.88 -2.86
N SER A 190 -8.89 -28.24 -1.71
CA SER A 190 -8.38 -26.87 -1.66
C SER A 190 -6.90 -26.82 -2.07
N ASN A 191 -6.54 -25.78 -2.82
CA ASN A 191 -5.16 -25.48 -3.17
C ASN A 191 -4.70 -24.27 -2.36
N LYS A 192 -3.75 -24.49 -1.46
CA LYS A 192 -3.22 -23.47 -0.55
C LYS A 192 -1.84 -22.97 -0.97
N ILE A 193 -1.32 -23.37 -2.12
CA ILE A 193 0.00 -22.93 -2.62
C ILE A 193 -0.09 -21.45 -3.00
N SER A 194 0.87 -20.63 -2.56
CA SER A 194 0.98 -19.28 -3.11
C SER A 194 1.59 -19.32 -4.51
N ALA A 195 0.91 -18.78 -5.53
CA ALA A 195 1.41 -18.80 -6.89
C ALA A 195 2.70 -17.99 -7.08
N ILE A 196 2.87 -16.92 -6.31
CA ILE A 196 4.06 -16.07 -6.30
C ILE A 196 4.91 -16.42 -5.07
N LYS A 197 6.19 -16.73 -5.30
CA LYS A 197 7.18 -16.99 -4.26
C LYS A 197 8.14 -15.81 -4.14
N GLN A 198 8.27 -15.24 -2.95
CA GLN A 198 9.13 -14.08 -2.72
C GLN A 198 10.51 -14.50 -2.22
N VAL A 199 11.55 -13.94 -2.84
CA VAL A 199 12.94 -14.02 -2.37
C VAL A 199 13.36 -12.65 -1.88
N ALA A 200 13.49 -12.49 -0.57
CA ALA A 200 13.96 -11.27 0.09
C ALA A 200 15.40 -11.42 0.61
N SER A 201 15.95 -10.36 1.21
CA SER A 201 17.34 -10.32 1.68
C SER A 201 17.68 -11.43 2.68
N GLY A 202 16.77 -11.75 3.60
CA GLY A 202 16.95 -12.83 4.60
C GLY A 202 16.85 -14.24 4.02
N ARG A 203 16.31 -14.40 2.80
CA ARG A 203 16.11 -15.68 2.11
C ARG A 203 15.40 -16.76 2.94
N PHE A 204 14.52 -16.36 3.87
CA PHE A 204 13.79 -17.32 4.70
C PHE A 204 12.93 -18.23 3.82
N GLY A 205 13.05 -19.54 4.05
CA GLY A 205 12.32 -20.56 3.29
C GLY A 205 12.68 -20.66 1.80
N ALA A 206 13.67 -19.92 1.28
CA ALA A 206 14.03 -19.91 -0.14
C ALA A 206 14.89 -21.14 -0.53
N THR A 207 14.28 -22.31 -0.49
CA THR A 207 14.89 -23.59 -0.89
C THR A 207 14.60 -23.94 -2.34
N SER A 208 15.31 -24.92 -2.92
CA SER A 208 14.99 -25.44 -4.27
C SER A 208 13.55 -25.96 -4.35
N ASP A 209 13.11 -26.68 -3.31
CA ASP A 209 11.75 -27.21 -3.21
C ASP A 209 10.70 -26.10 -3.08
N TYR A 210 11.00 -25.01 -2.40
CA TYR A 210 10.10 -23.85 -2.37
C TYR A 210 9.99 -23.17 -3.74
N LEU A 211 11.11 -22.98 -4.45
CA LEU A 211 11.14 -22.28 -5.73
C LEU A 211 10.52 -23.07 -6.88
N GLN A 212 10.61 -24.41 -6.87
CA GLN A 212 10.01 -25.23 -7.93
C GLN A 212 8.47 -25.15 -7.95
N HIS A 213 7.84 -24.79 -6.82
CA HIS A 213 6.39 -24.61 -6.72
C HIS A 213 5.92 -23.19 -7.09
N ALA A 214 6.83 -22.32 -7.53
CA ALA A 214 6.50 -20.96 -7.97
C ALA A 214 5.97 -20.95 -9.42
N ARG A 215 4.89 -20.22 -9.66
CA ARG A 215 4.55 -19.76 -11.02
C ARG A 215 5.27 -18.47 -11.38
N GLU A 216 5.59 -17.68 -10.36
CA GLU A 216 6.31 -16.42 -10.48
C GLU A 216 7.23 -16.27 -9.26
N ILE A 217 8.47 -15.84 -9.49
CA ILE A 217 9.43 -15.54 -8.43
C ILE A 217 9.56 -14.02 -8.31
N GLN A 218 9.22 -13.49 -7.15
CA GLN A 218 9.36 -12.08 -6.85
C GLN A 218 10.66 -11.82 -6.07
N ILE A 219 11.61 -11.14 -6.71
CA ILE A 219 12.81 -10.63 -6.03
C ILE A 219 12.40 -9.36 -5.26
N LYS A 220 12.37 -9.43 -3.93
CA LYS A 220 12.04 -8.29 -3.08
C LYS A 220 13.26 -7.42 -2.85
N VAL A 221 13.32 -6.30 -3.54
CA VAL A 221 14.35 -5.28 -3.33
C VAL A 221 13.98 -4.36 -2.15
N ALA A 222 12.71 -3.95 -2.06
CA ALA A 222 12.23 -2.98 -1.08
C ALA A 222 10.70 -3.08 -0.89
N GLN A 223 10.15 -2.36 0.10
CA GLN A 223 8.70 -2.17 0.26
C GLN A 223 8.36 -0.73 0.63
N GLY A 224 7.19 -0.24 0.20
CA GLY A 224 6.79 1.16 0.38
C GLY A 224 6.73 1.64 1.84
N ALA A 225 6.42 0.74 2.79
CA ALA A 225 6.39 1.09 4.22
C ALA A 225 7.79 1.42 4.78
N LYS A 226 8.85 0.82 4.22
CA LYS A 226 10.24 0.99 4.66
C LYS A 226 11.21 0.69 3.51
N PRO A 227 11.35 1.60 2.53
CA PRO A 227 12.02 1.29 1.26
C PRO A 227 13.54 1.06 1.37
N GLY A 228 14.19 1.57 2.41
CA GLY A 228 15.63 1.42 2.61
C GLY A 228 16.02 0.43 3.70
N GLU A 229 15.10 -0.44 4.12
CA GLU A 229 15.31 -1.40 5.21
C GLU A 229 14.71 -2.77 4.82
N GLY A 230 15.17 -3.84 5.49
CA GLY A 230 14.64 -5.19 5.31
C GLY A 230 13.38 -5.47 6.14
N GLY A 231 12.84 -6.69 6.03
CA GLY A 231 11.73 -7.19 6.86
C GLY A 231 12.00 -7.12 8.37
N SER A 232 10.94 -7.15 9.16
CA SER A 232 11.02 -7.24 10.63
C SER A 232 9.94 -8.21 11.09
N VAL A 233 10.31 -9.12 11.99
CA VAL A 233 9.41 -10.06 12.67
C VAL A 233 9.73 -9.95 14.15
N THR A 234 8.71 -9.84 14.98
CA THR A 234 8.84 -9.78 16.45
C THR A 234 8.58 -11.15 17.04
#